data_AF-A0A8S1PDV5-F1
#
_entry.id   AF-A0A8S1PDV5-F1
#
_cell.length_a   1.000
_cell.length_b   1.000
_cell.length_c   1.000
_cell.angle_alpha   90.00
_cell.angle_beta   90.00
_cell.angle_gamma   90.00
#
_symmetry.space_group_name_H-M   'P 1'
#
loop_
_entity.id
_entity.type
_entity.pdbx_description
1 polymer ?
#
loop_
_entity_poly.entity_id
_entity_poly.type
_entity_poly.pdbx_seq_one_letter_code
_entity_poly.pdbx_strand_id
1 'polypeptide(L)'
;MATAYDFTFSLVLQLYALELNSPNMFIRLSSLLACVASALYVFSIYFVIKLSQMKKYAFNNNVIQTKYGSIFDGIKINEFSKYLNAILLIKKLIFMLLLIFAYEFPIFQTVSITLLSTSMSLFYILFNPLEDKLEYFKQLFSEVSISFTLLSITILTCDFELLYFSYEIRQYFGWGCIFFMSSILCIQLGIDGFQQWKFLFKKYKQIKRLAQQILGVFQQNNKVTAQSSVFY
;
A
#
# COMPACT_ATOMS: atom_id res chain seq x y z
N MET A 1 -4.56 0.79 -3.09
CA MET A 1 -3.17 1.33 -3.07
C MET A 1 -2.38 1.11 -4.36
N ALA A 2 -2.67 0.08 -5.17
CA ALA A 2 -2.03 -0.13 -6.48
C ALA A 2 -2.32 1.01 -7.47
N THR A 3 -3.58 1.44 -7.55
CA THR A 3 -4.01 2.57 -8.41
C THR A 3 -3.23 3.86 -8.17
N ALA A 4 -2.80 4.12 -6.93
CA ALA A 4 -2.01 5.31 -6.62
C ALA A 4 -0.65 5.30 -7.33
N TYR A 5 -0.03 4.14 -7.55
CA TYR A 5 1.21 4.03 -8.31
C TYR A 5 0.98 4.36 -9.79
N ASP A 6 -0.06 3.80 -10.40
CA ASP A 6 -0.40 4.05 -11.80
C ASP A 6 -0.71 5.54 -12.05
N PHE A 7 -1.48 6.16 -11.15
CA PHE A 7 -1.77 7.60 -11.20
C PHE A 7 -0.50 8.43 -11.02
N THR A 8 0.36 8.13 -10.04
CA THR A 8 1.61 8.88 -9.87
C THR A 8 2.55 8.71 -11.05
N PHE A 9 2.62 7.51 -11.62
CA PHE A 9 3.46 7.25 -12.79
C PHE A 9 2.99 8.04 -14.00
N SER A 10 1.70 7.94 -14.35
CA SER A 10 1.12 8.67 -15.48
C SER A 10 1.26 10.19 -15.32
N LEU A 11 1.04 10.69 -14.11
CA LEU A 11 1.18 12.11 -13.78
C LEU A 11 2.61 12.60 -13.93
N VAL A 12 3.58 11.88 -13.35
CA VAL A 12 5.00 12.26 -13.44
C VAL A 12 5.51 12.16 -14.88
N LEU A 13 5.08 11.16 -15.65
CA LEU A 13 5.42 11.02 -17.07
C LEU A 13 4.91 12.21 -17.89
N GLN A 14 3.66 12.63 -17.67
CA GLN A 14 3.08 13.78 -18.36
C GLN A 14 3.74 15.10 -17.94
N LEU A 15 4.21 15.21 -16.69
CA LEU A 15 5.00 16.35 -16.24
C LEU A 15 6.42 16.36 -16.84
N TYR A 16 7.01 15.19 -17.07
CA TYR A 16 8.30 15.09 -17.74
C TYR A 16 8.20 15.50 -19.21
N ALA A 17 7.14 15.06 -19.91
CA ALA A 17 6.84 15.41 -21.30
C ALA A 17 6.05 16.74 -21.45
N LEU A 18 6.22 17.67 -20.50
CA LEU A 18 5.41 18.88 -20.45
C LEU A 18 5.82 19.88 -21.54
N GLU A 19 4.92 20.10 -22.50
CA GLU A 19 5.10 21.05 -23.60
C GLU A 19 3.95 22.06 -23.66
N LEU A 20 4.06 23.13 -22.89
CA LEU A 20 2.99 24.16 -22.83
C LEU A 20 2.86 24.99 -24.11
N ASN A 21 3.91 25.06 -24.92
CA ASN A 21 3.94 25.88 -26.13
C ASN A 21 3.91 25.06 -27.44
N SER A 22 3.57 23.77 -27.39
CA SER A 22 3.53 22.90 -28.58
C SER A 22 2.53 23.44 -29.62
N PRO A 23 2.76 23.38 -30.94
CA PRO A 23 1.79 23.84 -31.95
C PRO A 23 0.46 23.05 -31.91
N ASN A 24 0.48 21.81 -31.40
CA ASN A 24 -0.70 20.94 -31.31
C ASN A 24 -1.55 21.27 -30.08
N MET A 25 -2.84 21.57 -30.28
CA MET A 25 -3.80 21.87 -29.21
C MET A 25 -3.97 20.72 -28.21
N PHE A 26 -3.97 19.47 -28.69
CA PHE A 26 -4.12 18.28 -27.85
C PHE A 26 -2.97 18.14 -26.83
N ILE A 27 -1.74 18.43 -27.24
CA ILE A 27 -0.57 18.34 -26.36
C ILE A 27 -0.65 19.42 -25.28
N ARG A 28 -0.98 20.66 -25.64
CA ARG A 28 -1.18 21.75 -24.65
C ARG A 28 -2.25 21.41 -23.62
N LEU A 29 -3.38 20.87 -24.06
CA LEU A 29 -4.49 20.51 -23.17
C LEU A 29 -4.08 19.35 -22.24
N SER A 30 -3.36 18.36 -22.76
CA SER A 30 -2.80 17.26 -21.97
C SER A 30 -1.82 17.77 -20.90
N SER A 31 -0.89 18.67 -21.27
CA SER A 31 0.06 19.27 -20.31
C SER A 31 -0.63 20.13 -19.25
N LEU A 32 -1.68 20.88 -19.61
CA LEU A 32 -2.48 21.65 -18.64
C LEU A 32 -3.22 20.72 -17.68
N LEU A 33 -3.83 19.65 -18.18
CA LEU A 33 -4.49 18.63 -17.35
C LEU A 33 -3.49 17.97 -16.39
N ALA A 34 -2.26 17.70 -16.84
CA ALA A 34 -1.20 17.15 -16.00
C ALA A 34 -0.83 18.11 -14.84
N CYS A 35 -0.73 19.42 -15.11
CA CYS A 35 -0.55 20.44 -14.06
C CYS A 35 -1.72 20.48 -13.06
N VAL A 36 -2.95 20.38 -13.53
CA VAL A 36 -4.13 20.34 -12.65
C VAL A 36 -4.13 19.07 -11.80
N ALA A 37 -3.83 17.92 -12.41
CA ALA A 37 -3.73 16.65 -11.72
C ALA A 37 -2.62 16.65 -10.66
N SER A 38 -1.46 17.26 -10.96
CA SER A 38 -0.37 17.40 -9.99
C SER A 38 -0.74 18.29 -8.82
N ALA A 39 -1.41 19.42 -9.07
CA ALA A 39 -1.92 20.29 -8.01
C ALA A 39 -2.96 19.56 -7.13
N LEU A 40 -3.89 18.81 -7.74
CA LEU A 40 -4.86 17.98 -7.00
C LEU A 40 -4.18 16.89 -6.18
N TYR A 41 -3.12 16.27 -6.70
CA TYR A 41 -2.36 15.25 -5.97
C TYR A 41 -1.66 15.84 -4.74
N VAL A 42 -0.97 16.97 -4.89
CA VAL A 42 -0.36 17.69 -3.75
C VAL A 42 -1.41 18.14 -2.74
N PHE A 43 -2.56 18.64 -3.23
CA PHE A 43 -3.69 18.99 -2.37
C PHE A 43 -4.22 17.79 -1.59
N SER A 44 -4.28 16.60 -2.20
CA SER A 44 -4.71 15.37 -1.52
C SER A 44 -3.76 14.99 -0.37
N ILE A 45 -2.44 15.13 -0.56
CA ILE A 45 -1.45 14.90 0.50
C ILE A 45 -1.65 15.91 1.63
N TYR A 46 -1.77 17.19 1.29
CA TYR A 46 -2.02 18.25 2.28
C TYR A 46 -3.31 17.99 3.07
N PHE A 47 -4.37 17.57 2.39
CA PHE A 47 -5.65 17.24 3.01
C PHE A 47 -5.51 16.07 3.99
N VAL A 48 -4.81 14.99 3.63
CA VAL A 48 -4.54 13.86 4.53
C VAL A 48 -3.73 14.31 5.74
N ILE A 49 -2.69 15.13 5.57
CA ILE A 49 -1.90 15.68 6.69
C ILE A 49 -2.79 16.50 7.63
N LYS A 50 -3.65 17.38 7.08
CA LYS A 50 -4.57 18.21 7.86
C LYS A 50 -5.58 17.37 8.64
N LEU A 51 -6.10 16.30 8.04
CA LEU A 51 -6.96 15.33 8.74
C LEU A 51 -6.20 14.62 9.87
N SER A 52 -4.98 14.15 9.62
CA SER A 52 -4.14 13.49 10.63
C SER A 52 -3.73 14.43 11.78
N GLN A 53 -3.79 15.75 11.60
CA GLN A 53 -3.56 16.74 12.66
C GLN A 53 -4.76 16.93 13.60
N MET A 54 -5.95 16.42 13.24
CA MET A 54 -7.11 16.50 14.14
C MET A 54 -6.81 15.78 15.46
N LYS A 55 -7.23 16.38 16.60
CA LYS A 55 -6.95 15.86 17.94
C LYS A 55 -7.57 14.46 18.13
N LYS A 56 -6.95 13.60 18.94
CA LYS A 56 -7.44 12.25 19.30
C LYS A 56 -8.94 12.22 19.70
N TYR A 57 -9.42 13.24 20.40
CA TYR A 57 -10.83 13.35 20.80
C TYR A 57 -11.80 13.50 19.63
N ALA A 58 -11.39 14.07 18.50
CA ALA A 58 -12.22 14.18 17.31
C ALA A 58 -12.40 12.83 16.60
N PHE A 59 -11.41 11.93 16.69
CA PHE A 59 -11.47 10.60 16.08
C PHE A 59 -12.42 9.64 16.80
N ASN A 60 -12.67 9.85 18.10
CA ASN A 60 -13.61 9.06 18.88
C ASN A 60 -15.08 9.46 18.67
N ASN A 61 -15.34 10.49 17.85
CA ASN A 61 -16.70 10.87 17.51
C ASN A 61 -17.20 9.97 16.37
N ASN A 62 -18.28 9.23 16.62
CA ASN A 62 -18.91 8.31 15.66
C ASN A 62 -19.19 8.96 14.30
N VAL A 63 -19.46 10.28 14.25
CA VAL A 63 -19.72 11.02 13.01
C VAL A 63 -18.44 11.20 12.16
N ILE A 64 -17.28 11.36 12.80
CA ILE A 64 -16.00 11.54 12.11
C ILE A 64 -15.43 10.18 11.71
N GLN A 65 -15.59 9.16 12.57
CA GLN A 65 -15.17 7.79 12.28
C GLN A 65 -15.97 7.17 11.11
N THR A 66 -17.27 7.47 10.99
CA THR A 66 -18.07 7.01 9.84
C THR A 66 -17.71 7.70 8.52
N LYS A 67 -17.31 8.98 8.56
CA LYS A 67 -16.94 9.75 7.34
C LYS A 67 -15.50 9.52 6.87
N TYR A 68 -14.56 9.37 7.81
CA TYR A 68 -13.11 9.32 7.50
C TYR A 68 -12.42 8.06 8.01
N GLY A 69 -13.16 7.10 8.58
CA GLY A 69 -12.61 5.88 9.16
C GLY A 69 -11.78 5.06 8.17
N SER A 70 -12.13 5.06 6.89
CA SER A 70 -11.37 4.36 5.84
C SER A 70 -9.94 4.89 5.65
N ILE A 71 -9.66 6.14 6.03
CA ILE A 71 -8.33 6.76 5.93
C ILE A 71 -7.42 6.32 7.10
N PHE A 72 -8.00 5.92 8.23
CA PHE A 72 -7.27 5.54 9.45
C PHE A 72 -7.39 4.05 9.79
N ASP A 73 -8.08 3.27 8.95
CA ASP A 73 -8.31 1.85 9.18
C ASP A 73 -6.98 1.08 9.21
N GLY A 74 -6.76 0.29 10.27
CA GLY A 74 -5.53 -0.49 10.48
C GLY A 74 -4.29 0.27 10.93
N ILE A 75 -4.36 1.60 11.14
CA ILE A 75 -3.23 2.45 11.55
C ILE A 75 -3.33 2.77 13.03
N LYS A 76 -2.22 2.58 13.78
CA LYS A 76 -2.17 2.97 15.19
C LYS A 76 -2.33 4.48 15.29
N ILE A 77 -3.27 4.94 16.12
CA ILE A 77 -3.45 6.37 16.43
C ILE A 77 -2.37 6.82 17.46
N ASN A 78 -1.10 6.59 17.14
CA ASN A 78 0.05 7.16 17.85
C ASN A 78 0.65 8.30 17.04
N GLU A 79 1.41 9.18 17.71
CA GLU A 79 1.80 10.52 17.23
C GLU A 79 2.26 10.58 15.77
N PHE A 80 3.23 9.75 15.39
CA PHE A 80 3.78 9.73 14.03
C PHE A 80 3.09 8.71 13.11
N SER A 81 2.52 7.65 13.68
CA SER A 81 1.85 6.57 12.94
C SER A 81 0.62 7.07 12.17
N LYS A 82 -0.09 8.08 12.69
CA LYS A 82 -1.24 8.71 12.01
C LYS A 82 -0.92 9.39 10.66
N TYR A 83 0.37 9.63 10.36
CA TYR A 83 0.83 10.20 9.10
C TYR A 83 1.26 9.13 8.08
N LEU A 84 1.18 7.84 8.42
CA LEU A 84 1.65 6.75 7.56
C LEU A 84 1.12 6.86 6.12
N ASN A 85 -0.19 7.12 5.94
CA ASN A 85 -0.78 7.22 4.61
C ASN A 85 -0.25 8.43 3.82
N ALA A 86 -0.03 9.58 4.46
CA ALA A 86 0.60 10.72 3.82
C ALA A 86 2.06 10.42 3.44
N ILE A 87 2.82 9.80 4.35
CA ILE A 87 4.22 9.40 4.12
C ILE A 87 4.29 8.41 2.95
N LEU A 88 3.38 7.44 2.87
CA LEU A 88 3.33 6.48 1.76
C LEU A 88 3.03 7.17 0.42
N LEU A 89 2.10 8.12 0.38
CA LEU A 89 1.82 8.89 -0.84
C LEU A 89 3.03 9.72 -1.28
N ILE A 90 3.67 10.42 -0.34
CA ILE A 90 4.89 11.19 -0.60
C ILE A 90 6.01 10.29 -1.10
N LYS A 91 6.25 9.13 -0.45
CA LYS A 91 7.24 8.14 -0.88
C LYS A 91 7.01 7.72 -2.33
N LYS A 92 5.76 7.40 -2.71
CA LYS A 92 5.43 6.99 -4.08
C LYS A 92 5.69 8.09 -5.10
N LEU A 93 5.31 9.32 -4.78
CA LEU A 93 5.56 10.47 -5.63
C LEU A 93 7.07 10.68 -5.83
N ILE A 94 7.85 10.70 -4.73
CA ILE A 94 9.31 10.86 -4.79
C ILE A 94 9.94 9.70 -5.56
N PHE A 95 9.51 8.46 -5.33
CA PHE A 95 10.00 7.29 -6.05
C PHE A 95 9.79 7.44 -7.56
N MET A 96 8.58 7.83 -8.00
CA MET A 96 8.29 8.01 -9.42
C MET A 96 9.03 9.21 -10.02
N LEU A 97 9.16 10.31 -9.28
CA LEU A 97 9.96 11.47 -9.68
C LEU A 97 11.43 11.07 -9.91
N LEU A 98 12.05 10.38 -8.95
CA LEU A 98 13.41 9.88 -9.09
C LEU A 98 13.52 8.91 -10.26
N LEU A 99 12.54 8.02 -10.44
CA LEU A 99 12.59 7.02 -11.50
C LEU A 99 12.54 7.63 -12.90
N ILE A 100 11.73 8.68 -13.11
CA ILE A 100 11.55 9.30 -14.43
C ILE A 100 12.58 10.40 -14.69
N PHE A 101 12.79 11.32 -13.75
CA PHE A 101 13.68 12.47 -13.97
C PHE A 101 15.17 12.12 -13.85
N ALA A 102 15.54 11.12 -13.05
CA ALA A 102 16.94 10.71 -12.93
C ALA A 102 17.33 9.59 -13.93
N TYR A 103 16.49 9.30 -14.92
CA TYR A 103 16.70 8.23 -15.90
C TYR A 103 18.04 8.37 -16.65
N GLU A 104 18.49 9.60 -16.94
CA GLU A 104 19.77 9.85 -17.61
C GLU A 104 20.99 9.54 -16.74
N PHE A 105 20.82 9.47 -15.41
CA PHE A 105 21.90 9.27 -14.44
C PHE A 105 21.62 8.03 -13.58
N PRO A 106 21.92 6.81 -14.08
CA PRO A 106 21.50 5.56 -13.45
C PRO A 106 22.10 5.34 -12.04
N ILE A 107 23.33 5.80 -11.79
CA ILE A 107 23.93 5.74 -10.45
C ILE A 107 23.16 6.63 -9.47
N PHE A 108 22.89 7.88 -9.85
CA PHE A 108 22.17 8.82 -8.98
C PHE A 108 20.74 8.33 -8.72
N GLN A 109 20.08 7.78 -9.74
CA GLN A 109 18.76 7.17 -9.64
C GLN A 109 18.73 6.01 -8.63
N THR A 110 19.62 5.03 -8.80
CA THR A 110 19.66 3.81 -7.97
C THR A 110 20.04 4.12 -6.52
N VAL A 111 21.03 4.99 -6.30
CA VAL A 111 21.44 5.44 -4.95
C VAL A 111 20.27 6.17 -4.25
N SER A 112 19.63 7.11 -4.93
CA SER A 112 18.53 7.90 -4.34
C SER A 112 17.33 7.03 -4.00
N ILE A 113 16.97 6.09 -4.88
CA ILE A 113 15.87 5.14 -4.65
C ILE A 113 16.21 4.18 -3.48
N THR A 114 17.45 3.72 -3.38
CA THR A 114 17.91 2.85 -2.28
C THR A 114 17.86 3.59 -0.94
N LEU A 115 18.30 4.85 -0.89
CA LEU A 115 18.17 5.70 0.30
C LEU A 115 16.71 5.89 0.70
N LEU A 116 15.82 6.16 -0.26
CA LEU A 116 14.39 6.29 0.00
C LEU A 116 13.81 5.00 0.60
N SER A 117 14.11 3.83 0.03
CA SER A 117 13.64 2.54 0.53
C SER A 117 14.18 2.21 1.92
N THR A 118 15.46 2.50 2.16
CA THR A 118 16.12 2.28 3.44
C THR A 118 15.52 3.18 4.52
N SER A 119 15.28 4.46 4.20
CA SER A 119 14.63 5.41 5.13
C SER A 119 13.22 4.96 5.53
N MET A 120 12.46 4.41 4.58
CA MET A 120 11.12 3.87 4.87
C MET A 120 11.20 2.61 5.73
N SER A 121 12.16 1.72 5.47
CA SER A 121 12.38 0.53 6.29
C SER A 121 12.71 0.90 7.73
N LEU A 122 13.59 1.89 7.93
CA LEU A 122 13.90 2.44 9.25
C LEU A 122 12.67 3.05 9.92
N PHE A 123 11.84 3.78 9.17
CA PHE A 123 10.59 4.32 9.68
C PHE A 123 9.65 3.22 10.20
N TYR A 124 9.49 2.10 9.46
CA TYR A 124 8.68 0.97 9.93
C TYR A 124 9.25 0.36 11.22
N ILE A 125 10.56 0.14 11.29
CA ILE A 125 11.24 -0.44 12.47
C ILE A 125 11.05 0.44 13.72
N LEU A 126 11.23 1.75 13.59
CA LEU A 126 11.20 2.67 14.73
C LEU A 126 9.78 2.97 15.22
N PHE A 127 8.82 3.15 14.31
CA PHE A 127 7.50 3.68 14.68
C PHE A 127 6.38 2.64 14.70
N ASN A 128 6.58 1.44 14.15
CA ASN A 128 5.61 0.34 14.09
C ASN A 128 4.16 0.83 13.88
N PRO A 129 3.87 1.43 12.72
CA PRO A 129 2.68 2.28 12.54
C PRO A 129 1.38 1.51 12.35
N LEU A 130 1.43 0.19 12.15
CA LEU A 130 0.26 -0.65 11.87
C LEU A 130 -0.25 -1.35 13.15
N GLU A 131 -1.57 -1.51 13.25
CA GLU A 131 -2.23 -2.18 14.39
C GLU A 131 -2.11 -3.70 14.31
N ASP A 132 -2.34 -4.29 13.14
CA ASP A 132 -2.20 -5.73 12.94
C ASP A 132 -0.71 -6.12 12.81
N LYS A 133 -0.25 -7.00 13.71
CA LYS A 133 1.12 -7.50 13.72
C LYS A 133 1.47 -8.30 12.46
N LEU A 134 0.50 -9.01 11.88
CA LEU A 134 0.72 -9.79 10.66
C LEU A 134 0.91 -8.87 9.44
N GLU A 135 0.07 -7.85 9.32
CA GLU A 135 0.16 -6.85 8.26
C GLU A 135 1.43 -6.01 8.41
N TYR A 136 1.78 -5.62 9.64
CA TYR A 136 3.05 -4.99 9.95
C TYR A 136 4.25 -5.82 9.50
N PHE A 137 4.29 -7.11 9.87
CA PHE A 137 5.38 -8.00 9.51
C PHE A 137 5.47 -8.18 7.98
N LYS A 138 4.33 -8.35 7.31
CA LYS A 138 4.26 -8.42 5.84
C LYS A 138 4.87 -7.19 5.20
N GLN A 139 4.47 -6.00 5.65
CA GLN A 139 4.94 -4.74 5.09
C GLN A 139 6.41 -4.48 5.39
N LEU A 140 6.85 -4.71 6.62
CA LEU A 140 8.25 -4.56 7.02
C LEU A 140 9.15 -5.51 6.22
N PHE A 141 8.80 -6.78 6.14
CA PHE A 141 9.55 -7.76 5.37
C PHE A 141 9.66 -7.35 3.89
N SER A 142 8.55 -6.90 3.30
CA SER A 142 8.55 -6.42 1.92
C SER A 142 9.48 -5.23 1.73
N GLU A 143 9.47 -4.23 2.62
CA GLU A 143 10.31 -3.04 2.50
C GLU A 143 11.80 -3.35 2.71
N VAL A 144 12.12 -4.26 3.64
CA VAL A 144 13.49 -4.71 3.87
C VAL A 144 14.02 -5.48 2.66
N SER A 145 13.25 -6.43 2.12
CA SER A 145 13.65 -7.20 0.93
C SER A 145 13.78 -6.32 -0.31
N ILE A 146 12.92 -5.30 -0.49
CA ILE A 146 13.06 -4.31 -1.55
C ILE A 146 14.35 -3.50 -1.36
N SER A 147 14.66 -3.09 -0.13
CA SER A 147 15.87 -2.32 0.17
C SER A 147 17.14 -3.12 -0.14
N PHE A 148 17.19 -4.41 0.21
CA PHE A 148 18.29 -5.30 -0.17
C PHE A 148 18.40 -5.49 -1.69
N THR A 149 17.27 -5.62 -2.37
CA THR A 149 17.24 -5.74 -3.84
C THR A 149 17.81 -4.48 -4.50
N LEU A 150 17.38 -3.30 -4.05
CA LEU A 150 17.85 -2.01 -4.56
C LEU A 150 19.32 -1.75 -4.25
N LEU A 151 19.79 -2.19 -3.08
CA LEU A 151 21.20 -2.13 -2.73
C LEU A 151 22.05 -3.01 -3.66
N SER A 152 21.61 -4.24 -3.93
CA SER A 152 22.26 -5.12 -4.91
C SER A 152 22.27 -4.51 -6.32
N ILE A 153 21.17 -3.90 -6.75
CA ILE A 153 21.10 -3.19 -8.04
C ILE A 153 22.10 -2.02 -8.06
N THR A 154 22.15 -1.22 -7.00
CA THR A 154 23.08 -0.08 -6.89
C THR A 154 24.54 -0.55 -6.99
N ILE A 155 24.89 -1.64 -6.30
CA ILE A 155 26.24 -2.24 -6.39
C ILE A 155 26.54 -2.66 -7.84
N LEU A 156 25.61 -3.33 -8.51
CA LEU A 156 25.76 -3.74 -9.91
C LEU A 156 25.89 -2.54 -10.86
N THR A 157 25.13 -1.46 -10.63
CA THR A 157 25.22 -0.24 -11.44
C THR A 157 26.56 0.47 -11.25
N CYS A 158 27.09 0.55 -10.03
CA CYS A 158 28.43 1.08 -9.79
C CYS A 158 29.52 0.22 -10.43
N ASP A 159 29.37 -1.11 -10.38
CA ASP A 159 30.32 -2.02 -11.00
C ASP A 159 30.31 -1.98 -12.53
N PHE A 160 29.18 -1.64 -13.16
CA PHE A 160 29.12 -1.44 -14.60
C PHE A 160 30.09 -0.34 -15.07
N GLU A 161 30.21 0.74 -14.29
CA GLU A 161 31.13 1.85 -14.59
C GLU A 161 32.58 1.57 -14.15
N LEU A 162 32.77 0.87 -13.02
CA LEU A 162 34.09 0.64 -12.42
C LEU A 162 34.78 -0.66 -12.88
N LEU A 163 34.04 -1.60 -13.49
CA LEU A 163 34.50 -2.91 -13.99
C LEU A 163 35.33 -3.70 -12.97
N TYR A 164 34.88 -3.75 -11.71
CA TYR A 164 35.64 -4.33 -10.60
C TYR A 164 35.33 -5.82 -10.38
N PHE A 165 34.09 -6.26 -10.59
CA PHE A 165 33.65 -7.62 -10.29
C PHE A 165 33.76 -8.58 -11.48
N SER A 166 34.04 -9.85 -11.16
CA SER A 166 33.98 -10.95 -12.13
C SER A 166 32.54 -11.28 -12.52
N TYR A 167 32.39 -11.93 -13.67
CA TYR A 167 31.08 -12.35 -14.20
C TYR A 167 30.29 -13.21 -13.20
N GLU A 168 30.95 -14.14 -12.51
CA GLU A 168 30.33 -15.02 -11.52
C GLU A 168 29.70 -14.24 -10.37
N ILE A 169 30.40 -13.22 -9.85
CA ILE A 169 29.90 -12.36 -8.77
C ILE A 169 28.66 -11.61 -9.22
N ARG A 170 28.66 -11.04 -10.44
CA ARG A 170 27.48 -10.36 -11.02
C ARG A 170 26.28 -11.30 -11.10
N GLN A 171 26.51 -12.54 -11.49
CA GLN A 171 25.46 -13.56 -11.58
C GLN A 171 24.87 -13.90 -10.20
N TYR A 172 25.71 -14.01 -9.16
CA TYR A 172 25.23 -14.23 -7.78
C TYR A 172 24.35 -13.08 -7.28
N PHE A 173 24.72 -11.81 -7.55
CA PHE A 173 23.87 -10.67 -7.21
C PHE A 173 22.52 -10.71 -7.95
N GLY A 174 22.52 -11.06 -9.24
CA GLY A 174 21.30 -11.22 -10.03
C GLY A 174 20.36 -12.28 -9.44
N TRP A 175 20.89 -13.46 -9.11
CA TRP A 175 20.11 -14.50 -8.42
C TRP A 175 19.63 -14.07 -7.04
N GLY A 176 20.43 -13.29 -6.30
CA GLY A 176 20.04 -12.69 -5.04
C GLY A 176 18.80 -11.79 -5.19
N CYS A 177 18.78 -10.92 -6.19
CA CYS A 177 17.61 -10.08 -6.49
C CYS A 177 16.35 -10.91 -6.78
N ILE A 178 16.47 -11.97 -7.60
CA ILE A 178 15.35 -12.87 -7.91
C ILE A 178 14.86 -13.57 -6.63
N PHE A 179 15.77 -14.04 -5.78
CA PHE A 179 15.43 -14.67 -4.51
C PHE A 179 14.69 -13.71 -3.58
N PHE A 180 15.16 -12.47 -3.41
CA PHE A 180 14.47 -11.48 -2.58
C PHE A 180 13.07 -11.16 -3.12
N MET A 181 12.93 -10.90 -4.42
CA MET A 181 11.63 -10.57 -5.01
C MET A 181 10.63 -11.74 -4.95
N SER A 182 11.09 -12.97 -5.19
CA SER A 182 10.25 -14.17 -5.05
C SER A 182 9.86 -14.45 -3.60
N SER A 183 10.77 -14.20 -2.63
CA SER A 183 10.46 -14.34 -1.21
C SER A 183 9.35 -13.40 -0.76
N ILE A 184 9.31 -12.17 -1.29
CA ILE A 184 8.24 -11.20 -1.03
C ILE A 184 6.90 -11.80 -1.45
N LEU A 185 6.80 -12.30 -2.70
CA LEU A 185 5.57 -12.89 -3.21
C LEU A 185 5.11 -14.08 -2.38
N CYS A 186 6.03 -15.00 -2.05
CA CYS A 186 5.71 -16.18 -1.23
C CYS A 186 5.16 -15.80 0.16
N ILE A 187 5.78 -14.83 0.84
CA ILE A 187 5.34 -14.40 2.16
C ILE A 187 4.02 -13.62 2.08
N GLN A 188 3.86 -12.76 1.08
CA GLN A 188 2.60 -12.04 0.88
C GLN A 188 1.45 -13.00 0.62
N LEU A 189 1.62 -13.97 -0.29
CA LEU A 189 0.61 -15.00 -0.56
C LEU A 189 0.33 -15.88 0.65
N GLY A 190 1.35 -16.26 1.40
CA GLY A 190 1.19 -17.08 2.61
C GLY A 190 0.37 -16.37 3.68
N ILE A 191 0.66 -15.09 3.95
CA ILE A 191 -0.05 -14.29 4.94
C ILE A 191 -1.49 -14.00 4.47
N ASP A 192 -1.67 -13.61 3.20
CA ASP A 192 -2.99 -13.31 2.64
C ASP A 192 -3.87 -14.56 2.61
N GLY A 193 -3.31 -15.70 2.23
CA GLY A 193 -4.00 -17.00 2.28
C GLY A 193 -4.45 -17.35 3.70
N PHE A 194 -3.57 -17.17 4.69
CA PHE A 194 -3.92 -17.41 6.10
C PHE A 194 -5.03 -16.46 6.61
N GLN A 195 -4.95 -15.17 6.27
CA GLN A 195 -5.96 -14.18 6.65
C GLN A 195 -7.32 -14.47 5.99
N GLN A 196 -7.34 -14.78 4.69
CA GLN A 196 -8.55 -15.15 3.96
C GLN A 196 -9.17 -16.43 4.51
N TRP A 197 -8.36 -17.45 4.81
CA TRP A 197 -8.82 -18.69 5.41
C TRP A 197 -9.49 -18.46 6.77
N LYS A 198 -8.86 -17.66 7.65
CA LYS A 198 -9.42 -17.28 8.95
C LYS A 198 -10.74 -16.53 8.81
N PHE A 199 -10.86 -15.66 7.81
CA PHE A 199 -12.09 -14.93 7.51
C PHE A 199 -13.22 -15.86 7.04
N LEU A 200 -12.91 -16.80 6.13
CA LEU A 200 -13.86 -17.81 5.66
C LEU A 200 -14.39 -18.68 6.81
N PHE A 201 -13.50 -19.15 7.70
CA PHE A 201 -13.91 -19.91 8.89
C PHE A 201 -14.85 -19.13 9.81
N LYS A 202 -14.60 -17.84 10.02
CA LYS A 202 -15.49 -16.97 10.81
C LYS A 202 -16.86 -16.82 10.15
N LYS A 203 -16.90 -16.53 8.85
CA LYS A 203 -18.17 -16.41 8.10
C LYS A 203 -18.96 -17.70 8.09
N TYR A 204 -18.29 -18.84 7.90
CA TYR A 204 -18.92 -20.15 7.94
C TYR A 204 -19.58 -20.42 9.31
N LYS A 205 -18.89 -20.09 10.41
CA LYS A 205 -19.46 -20.23 11.77
C LYS A 205 -20.66 -19.32 12.01
N GLN A 206 -20.66 -18.10 11.46
CA GLN A 206 -21.81 -17.18 11.53
C GLN A 206 -23.00 -17.70 10.73
N ILE A 207 -22.77 -18.18 9.50
CA ILE A 207 -23.81 -18.79 8.66
C ILE A 207 -24.41 -20.01 9.36
N LYS A 208 -23.57 -20.86 9.98
CA LYS A 208 -24.04 -22.02 10.75
C LYS A 208 -24.95 -21.62 11.91
N ARG A 209 -24.62 -20.55 12.64
CA ARG A 209 -25.45 -20.03 13.74
C ARG A 209 -26.79 -19.49 13.24
N LEU A 210 -26.79 -18.74 12.14
CA LEU A 210 -28.02 -18.23 11.52
C LEU A 210 -28.91 -19.37 11.01
N ALA A 211 -28.32 -20.37 10.36
CA ALA A 211 -29.04 -21.55 9.92
C ALA A 211 -29.70 -22.29 11.10
N GLN A 212 -29.00 -22.44 12.22
CA GLN A 212 -29.55 -23.05 13.44
C GLN A 212 -30.69 -22.23 14.06
N GLN A 213 -30.60 -20.90 14.06
CA GLN A 213 -31.67 -20.04 14.54
C GLN A 213 -32.94 -20.14 13.68
N ILE A 214 -32.78 -20.15 12.35
CA ILE A 214 -33.91 -20.32 11.41
C ILE A 214 -34.57 -21.68 11.62
N LEU A 215 -33.78 -22.76 11.71
CA LEU A 215 -34.30 -24.11 11.92
C LEU A 215 -35.04 -24.25 13.26
N GLY A 216 -34.53 -23.61 14.31
CA GLY A 216 -35.20 -23.56 15.63
C GLY A 216 -36.55 -22.84 15.58
N VAL A 217 -36.65 -21.70 14.89
CA VAL A 217 -37.91 -20.94 14.73
C VAL A 217 -38.94 -21.76 13.94
N PHE A 218 -38.54 -22.44 12.86
CA PHE A 218 -39.44 -23.29 12.09
C PHE A 218 -39.97 -24.50 12.88
N GLN A 219 -39.14 -25.13 13.71
CA GLN A 219 -39.57 -26.24 14.57
C GLN A 219 -40.52 -25.79 15.70
N GLN A 220 -40.34 -24.57 16.21
CA GLN A 220 -41.21 -24.02 17.25
C GLN A 220 -42.59 -23.64 16.70
N ASN A 221 -42.66 -23.04 15.51
CA ASN A 221 -43.93 -22.75 14.84
C ASN A 221 -44.74 -24.04 14.54
N ASN A 222 -44.10 -25.10 14.03
CA ASN A 222 -44.81 -26.35 13.73
C ASN A 222 -45.37 -27.07 14.98
N LYS A 223 -44.77 -26.88 16.16
CA LYS A 223 -45.30 -27.44 17.42
C LYS A 223 -46.54 -26.68 17.92
N VAL A 224 -46.62 -25.37 17.69
CA VAL A 224 -47.78 -24.54 18.09
C VAL A 224 -49.00 -24.90 17.23
N THR A 225 -48.83 -25.09 15.92
CA THR A 225 -49.94 -25.45 15.02
C THR A 225 -50.51 -26.84 15.29
N ALA A 226 -49.67 -27.79 15.73
CA ALA A 226 -50.11 -29.17 16.04
C ALA A 226 -50.89 -29.27 17.37
N GLN A 227 -50.69 -28.36 18.33
CA GLN A 227 -51.47 -28.34 19.58
C GLN A 227 -52.83 -27.64 19.41
N SER A 228 -52.96 -26.68 18.50
CA SER A 228 -54.24 -26.01 18.22
C SER A 228 -55.26 -26.88 17.48
N SER A 229 -54.83 -27.95 16.80
CA SER A 229 -55.71 -28.83 16.02
C SER A 229 -56.26 -30.03 16.82
N VAL A 230 -55.92 -30.17 18.11
CA VAL A 230 -56.40 -31.26 18.97
C VAL A 230 -57.59 -30.82 19.85
N PHE A 231 -57.98 -29.54 19.78
CA PHE A 231 -59.09 -28.94 20.56
C PHE A 231 -60.32 -28.58 19.70
N TYR A 232 -60.56 -29.28 18.60
CA TYR A 232 -61.84 -29.23 17.88
C TYR A 232 -62.35 -30.65 17.63
#